data_AF-A0A960DAP9-F1
#
_entry.id   AF-A0A960DAP9-F1
#
_cell.length_a   1.000
_cell.length_b   1.000
_cell.length_c   1.000
_cell.angle_alpha   90.00
_cell.angle_beta   90.00
_cell.angle_gamma   90.00
#
_symmetry.space_group_name_H-M   'P 1'
#
loop_
_entity.id
_entity.type
_entity.pdbx_description
1 polymer ?
#
loop_
_entity_poly.entity_id
_entity_poly.type
_entity_poly.pdbx_seq_one_letter_code
_entity_poly.pdbx_strand_id
1 'polypeptide(L)'
;QYFAVNHSIPGCLAIGIHTGAGTVLHTGDIKLDQLPPDGRPTDLPGMSRLGDAGVDLFLCDSTNSEIPGVGPSESEVGPALHRLIRGAQGRVIVACFASNVDRVQQIIDASVALGRRVAFVGRSMVRNMGIARDLGYLHVADEDVLDIAAAEMMPADRVVLITTGTQGEPMAALSRMSRGEHRSITLTAGDLIILSSSLIPGNEEAVYGVVDALAKIGTRVVTNQQARVHVSGHAYSGELLFLYNGVRPRNVMPVHGTWRMLRANAALAVRSGVPEENIVLAENGVSVDLVSGRASIAGGVPVGKMFVDGLITGDVGDATLGERLILSSGFIAVTVVVRRGTGKPAAPAHLHSRGFSEDAKALEPAVRKVEAELGNLASQNITDPSRIAQAVRRAVGKWVGETYRRQPMIVPTVIEI
;
A
#
# COMPACT_ATOMS: atom_id res chain seq x y z
N GLN A 1 11.57 -27.39 -9.30
CA GLN A 1 12.93 -27.06 -8.79
C GLN A 1 12.86 -25.73 -8.04
N TYR A 2 13.64 -25.54 -6.98
CA TYR A 2 13.67 -24.30 -6.19
C TYR A 2 15.07 -23.68 -6.22
N PHE A 3 15.13 -22.35 -6.25
CA PHE A 3 16.37 -21.58 -6.22
C PHE A 3 16.28 -20.52 -5.12
N ALA A 4 17.34 -20.35 -4.34
CA ALA A 4 17.40 -19.27 -3.37
C ALA A 4 17.33 -17.91 -4.08
N VAL A 5 16.57 -16.96 -3.52
CA VAL A 5 16.61 -15.56 -3.98
C VAL A 5 16.69 -14.61 -2.78
N ASN A 6 17.45 -13.54 -2.92
CA ASN A 6 17.44 -12.44 -1.97
C ASN A 6 16.21 -11.57 -2.22
N HIS A 7 15.61 -11.10 -1.13
CA HIS A 7 14.57 -10.08 -1.12
C HIS A 7 14.55 -9.42 0.27
N SER A 8 13.57 -8.57 0.53
CA SER A 8 13.30 -7.88 1.78
C SER A 8 12.69 -8.75 2.89
N ILE A 9 12.66 -10.08 2.72
CA ILE A 9 12.26 -11.06 3.73
C ILE A 9 13.08 -12.36 3.56
N PRO A 10 13.48 -13.05 4.64
CA PRO A 10 14.23 -14.30 4.55
C PRO A 10 13.46 -15.44 3.88
N GLY A 11 14.19 -16.43 3.38
CA GLY A 11 13.61 -17.68 2.88
C GLY A 11 12.89 -17.58 1.53
N CYS A 12 13.12 -16.51 0.76
CA CYS A 12 12.52 -16.35 -0.57
C CYS A 12 13.08 -17.36 -1.58
N LEU A 13 12.22 -17.79 -2.51
CA LEU A 13 12.54 -18.77 -3.53
C LEU A 13 12.01 -18.35 -4.90
N ALA A 14 12.83 -18.57 -5.93
CA ALA A 14 12.34 -18.72 -7.30
C ALA A 14 11.97 -20.19 -7.56
N ILE A 15 11.06 -20.41 -8.52
CA ILE A 15 10.51 -21.73 -8.82
C ILE A 15 10.70 -22.04 -10.30
N GLY A 16 11.40 -23.13 -10.58
CA GLY A 16 11.40 -23.80 -11.88
C GLY A 16 10.28 -24.84 -11.93
N ILE A 17 9.31 -24.63 -12.82
CA ILE A 17 8.14 -25.49 -13.02
C ILE A 17 8.34 -26.29 -14.31
N HIS A 18 8.35 -27.61 -14.20
CA HIS A 18 8.53 -28.51 -15.34
C HIS A 18 7.20 -29.17 -15.68
N THR A 19 6.84 -29.13 -16.95
CA THR A 19 5.61 -29.72 -17.48
C THR A 19 5.91 -30.51 -18.75
N GLY A 20 4.94 -31.28 -19.24
CA GLY A 20 5.06 -31.90 -20.57
C GLY A 20 5.15 -30.90 -21.73
N ALA A 21 4.75 -29.64 -21.52
CA ALA A 21 4.77 -28.59 -22.53
C ALA A 21 6.08 -27.77 -22.53
N GLY A 22 6.86 -27.82 -21.46
CA GLY A 22 8.09 -27.05 -21.31
C GLY A 22 8.41 -26.67 -19.87
N THR A 23 9.45 -25.85 -19.72
CA THR A 23 9.97 -25.34 -18.44
C THR A 23 9.65 -23.86 -18.27
N VAL A 24 9.02 -23.52 -17.14
CA VAL A 24 8.77 -22.14 -16.71
C VAL A 24 9.68 -21.79 -15.54
N LEU A 25 10.37 -20.65 -15.59
CA LEU A 25 11.07 -20.10 -14.43
C LEU A 25 10.33 -18.86 -13.93
N HIS A 26 9.86 -18.89 -12.69
CA HIS A 26 9.27 -17.75 -12.01
C HIS A 26 10.24 -17.25 -10.93
N THR A 27 10.69 -16.00 -11.03
CA THR A 27 11.69 -15.44 -10.11
C THR A 27 11.18 -15.29 -8.68
N GLY A 28 9.85 -15.16 -8.52
CA GLY A 28 9.30 -14.52 -7.34
C GLY A 28 9.67 -13.04 -7.38
N ASP A 29 9.64 -12.39 -6.23
CA ASP A 29 10.31 -11.11 -6.07
C ASP A 29 11.79 -11.36 -5.82
N ILE A 30 12.67 -10.59 -6.47
CA ILE A 30 14.09 -10.93 -6.54
C ILE A 30 14.98 -9.70 -6.47
N LYS A 31 16.13 -9.84 -5.81
CA LYS A 31 17.31 -8.97 -5.83
C LYS A 31 18.56 -9.82 -6.04
N LEU A 32 19.62 -9.27 -6.64
CA LEU A 32 20.92 -9.94 -6.76
C LEU A 32 21.91 -9.38 -5.73
N ASP A 33 21.59 -9.53 -4.46
CA ASP A 33 22.48 -9.08 -3.38
C ASP A 33 23.73 -9.96 -3.33
N GLN A 34 24.90 -9.35 -3.50
CA GLN A 34 26.17 -10.07 -3.54
C GLN A 34 26.76 -10.31 -2.14
N LEU A 35 26.29 -9.56 -1.14
CA LEU A 35 26.78 -9.61 0.24
C LEU A 35 25.61 -9.64 1.23
N PRO A 36 24.62 -10.54 1.06
CA PRO A 36 23.44 -10.54 1.90
C PRO A 36 23.83 -10.88 3.36
N PRO A 37 23.16 -10.29 4.37
CA PRO A 37 23.47 -10.52 5.78
C PRO A 37 23.44 -12.00 6.22
N ASP A 38 22.58 -12.81 5.62
CA ASP A 38 22.44 -14.24 5.89
C ASP A 38 23.51 -15.10 5.19
N GLY A 39 24.42 -14.49 4.41
CA GLY A 39 25.47 -15.16 3.67
C GLY A 39 24.96 -16.04 2.51
N ARG A 40 23.67 -15.95 2.15
CA ARG A 40 23.04 -16.78 1.12
C ARG A 40 22.67 -15.93 -0.10
N PRO A 41 23.57 -15.74 -1.07
CA PRO A 41 23.23 -14.99 -2.28
C PRO A 41 22.16 -15.72 -3.12
N THR A 42 21.45 -14.95 -3.95
CA THR A 42 20.58 -15.49 -4.99
C THR A 42 21.34 -16.53 -5.81
N ASP A 43 20.71 -17.70 -6.03
CA ASP A 43 21.31 -18.83 -6.75
C ASP A 43 21.32 -18.61 -8.28
N LEU A 44 22.04 -17.57 -8.70
CA LEU A 44 22.29 -17.25 -10.09
C LEU A 44 22.97 -18.41 -10.85
N PRO A 45 23.93 -19.16 -10.27
CA PRO A 45 24.49 -20.34 -10.92
C PRO A 45 23.43 -21.42 -11.20
N GLY A 46 22.53 -21.68 -10.25
CA GLY A 46 21.42 -22.61 -10.43
C GLY A 46 20.46 -22.18 -11.53
N MET A 47 20.08 -20.91 -11.54
CA MET A 47 19.25 -20.33 -12.61
C MET A 47 19.94 -20.40 -13.98
N SER A 48 21.26 -20.16 -14.03
CA SER A 48 22.03 -20.26 -15.27
C SER A 48 22.09 -21.69 -15.80
N ARG A 49 22.29 -22.69 -14.94
CA ARG A 49 22.22 -24.12 -15.33
C ARG A 49 20.83 -24.51 -15.83
N LEU A 50 19.77 -23.96 -15.24
CA LEU A 50 18.41 -24.16 -15.74
C LEU A 50 18.25 -23.52 -17.14
N GLY A 51 18.83 -22.33 -17.34
CA GLY A 51 18.91 -21.69 -18.65
C GLY A 51 19.60 -22.55 -19.70
N ASP A 52 20.74 -23.19 -19.35
CA ASP A 52 21.45 -24.13 -20.23
C ASP A 52 20.61 -25.36 -20.59
N ALA A 53 19.79 -25.84 -19.67
CA ALA A 53 18.84 -26.93 -19.92
C ALA A 53 17.63 -26.51 -20.77
N GLY A 54 17.39 -25.20 -20.90
CA GLY A 54 16.30 -24.60 -21.65
C GLY A 54 15.14 -24.12 -20.76
N VAL A 55 14.92 -22.79 -20.76
CA VAL A 55 13.74 -22.16 -20.17
C VAL A 55 12.83 -21.67 -21.29
N ASP A 56 11.62 -22.24 -21.37
CA ASP A 56 10.65 -21.91 -22.40
C ASP A 56 9.90 -20.62 -22.08
N LEU A 57 9.58 -20.36 -20.81
CA LEU A 57 8.94 -19.11 -20.38
C LEU A 57 9.57 -18.58 -19.08
N PHE A 58 9.99 -17.31 -19.10
CA PHE A 58 10.54 -16.63 -17.94
C PHE A 58 9.60 -15.56 -17.39
N LEU A 59 9.23 -15.71 -16.12
CA LEU A 59 8.36 -14.79 -15.37
C LEU A 59 9.21 -14.00 -14.38
N CYS A 60 9.48 -12.75 -14.73
CA CYS A 60 10.46 -11.91 -14.03
C CYS A 60 9.80 -10.73 -13.31
N ASP A 61 10.17 -10.51 -12.04
CA ASP A 61 9.82 -9.31 -11.26
C ASP A 61 10.22 -8.03 -12.00
N SER A 62 9.28 -7.09 -12.09
CA SER A 62 9.43 -5.87 -12.86
C SER A 62 9.52 -4.61 -11.99
N THR A 63 9.38 -4.73 -10.67
CA THR A 63 9.15 -3.62 -9.74
C THR A 63 10.13 -2.46 -9.92
N ASN A 64 11.43 -2.77 -10.05
CA ASN A 64 12.50 -1.79 -10.20
C ASN A 64 13.14 -1.77 -11.61
N SER A 65 12.45 -2.31 -12.62
CA SER A 65 12.97 -2.39 -14.00
C SER A 65 13.25 -1.03 -14.65
N GLU A 66 12.63 0.05 -14.17
CA GLU A 66 12.87 1.42 -14.62
C GLU A 66 14.07 2.07 -13.94
N ILE A 67 14.61 1.46 -12.88
CA ILE A 67 15.71 2.04 -12.10
C ILE A 67 17.05 1.54 -12.67
N PRO A 68 17.92 2.44 -13.17
CA PRO A 68 19.20 2.06 -13.76
C PRO A 68 20.19 1.48 -12.74
N GLY A 69 21.07 0.61 -13.21
CA GLY A 69 22.24 0.15 -12.45
C GLY A 69 22.00 -1.08 -11.59
N VAL A 70 22.80 -1.22 -10.54
CA VAL A 70 22.78 -2.35 -9.59
C VAL A 70 22.48 -1.80 -8.20
N GLY A 71 21.54 -2.41 -7.49
CA GLY A 71 21.15 -1.99 -6.16
C GLY A 71 22.26 -2.18 -5.11
N PRO A 72 22.32 -1.32 -4.07
CA PRO A 72 23.22 -1.52 -2.94
C PRO A 72 22.84 -2.78 -2.13
N SER A 73 23.83 -3.35 -1.43
CA SER A 73 23.60 -4.51 -0.56
C SER A 73 22.82 -4.13 0.70
N GLU A 74 22.02 -5.06 1.22
CA GLU A 74 21.37 -4.93 2.53
C GLU A 74 22.41 -4.77 3.65
N SER A 75 23.62 -5.30 3.50
CA SER A 75 24.72 -5.16 4.45
C SER A 75 25.23 -3.72 4.62
N GLU A 76 24.92 -2.83 3.68
CA GLU A 76 25.32 -1.42 3.76
C GLU A 76 24.47 -0.62 4.77
N VAL A 77 23.31 -1.15 5.17
CA VAL A 77 22.38 -0.46 6.07
C VAL A 77 22.89 -0.48 7.52
N GLY A 78 23.38 -1.61 8.00
CA GLY A 78 23.89 -1.80 9.36
C GLY A 78 24.94 -0.75 9.77
N PRO A 79 26.00 -0.51 8.97
CA PRO A 79 26.99 0.53 9.27
C PRO A 79 26.38 1.94 9.37
N ALA A 80 25.37 2.26 8.57
CA ALA A 80 24.69 3.55 8.65
C ALA A 80 23.84 3.67 9.92
N LEU A 81 23.07 2.63 10.24
CA LEU A 81 22.30 2.53 11.48
C LEU A 81 23.20 2.67 12.70
N HIS A 82 24.31 1.93 12.75
CA HIS A 82 25.28 2.01 13.82
C HIS A 82 25.83 3.43 14.00
N ARG A 83 26.20 4.13 12.92
CA ARG A 83 26.70 5.51 13.02
C ARG A 83 25.63 6.46 13.58
N LEU A 84 24.39 6.31 13.13
CA LEU A 84 23.28 7.16 13.57
C LEU A 84 22.92 6.90 15.04
N ILE A 85 22.82 5.64 15.46
CA ILE A 85 22.52 5.25 16.84
C ILE A 85 23.65 5.70 17.78
N ARG A 86 24.92 5.57 17.37
CA ARG A 86 26.07 6.06 18.15
C ARG A 86 26.02 7.57 18.38
N GLY A 87 25.58 8.32 17.38
CA GLY A 87 25.49 9.79 17.45
C GLY A 87 24.26 10.31 18.20
N ALA A 88 23.33 9.44 18.61
CA ALA A 88 22.12 9.85 19.31
C ALA A 88 22.40 10.10 20.80
N GLN A 89 21.99 11.27 21.29
CA GLN A 89 22.09 11.60 22.72
C GLN A 89 20.89 11.06 23.53
N GLY A 90 19.72 10.98 22.90
CA GLY A 90 18.51 10.45 23.52
C GLY A 90 18.12 9.08 22.99
N ARG A 91 16.81 8.83 23.02
CA ARG A 91 16.17 7.61 22.53
C ARG A 91 16.23 7.56 21.01
N VAL A 92 16.38 6.37 20.45
CA VAL A 92 16.31 6.16 19.00
C VAL A 92 15.05 5.38 18.67
N ILE A 93 14.31 5.84 17.67
CA ILE A 93 13.12 5.17 17.15
C ILE A 93 13.39 4.84 15.68
N VAL A 94 13.52 3.55 15.36
CA VAL A 94 13.75 3.07 14.00
C VAL A 94 12.46 2.48 13.45
N ALA A 95 11.87 3.14 12.47
CA ALA A 95 10.69 2.66 11.77
C ALA A 95 11.13 1.84 10.54
N CYS A 96 10.66 0.60 10.44
CA CYS A 96 10.91 -0.28 9.30
C CYS A 96 9.70 -1.20 9.02
N PHE A 97 9.73 -1.91 7.90
CA PHE A 97 8.73 -2.93 7.61
C PHE A 97 8.90 -4.12 8.54
N ALA A 98 7.82 -4.55 9.21
CA ALA A 98 7.84 -5.68 10.15
C ALA A 98 8.17 -7.04 9.48
N SER A 99 8.13 -7.13 8.16
CA SER A 99 8.55 -8.31 7.40
C SER A 99 10.06 -8.37 7.16
N ASN A 100 10.77 -7.24 7.28
CA ASN A 100 12.20 -7.19 6.97
C ASN A 100 13.03 -7.58 8.20
N VAL A 101 13.15 -8.89 8.40
CA VAL A 101 13.87 -9.50 9.54
C VAL A 101 15.35 -9.10 9.52
N ASP A 102 16.01 -9.11 8.36
CA ASP A 102 17.43 -8.75 8.23
C ASP A 102 17.70 -7.30 8.64
N ARG A 103 16.78 -6.39 8.30
CA ARG A 103 16.85 -5.00 8.77
C ARG A 103 16.72 -4.92 10.28
N VAL A 104 15.77 -5.65 10.86
CA VAL A 104 15.57 -5.66 12.30
C VAL A 104 16.78 -6.23 13.02
N GLN A 105 17.35 -7.34 12.53
CA GLN A 105 18.60 -7.91 13.06
C GLN A 105 19.73 -6.87 13.07
N GLN A 106 19.94 -6.16 11.96
CA GLN A 106 20.97 -5.11 11.90
C GLN A 106 20.71 -3.94 12.87
N ILE A 107 19.44 -3.58 13.12
CA ILE A 107 19.11 -2.58 14.14
C ILE A 107 19.45 -3.10 15.53
N ILE A 108 19.15 -4.37 15.82
CA ILE A 108 19.48 -5.02 17.10
C ILE A 108 20.99 -5.05 17.29
N ASP A 109 21.74 -5.58 16.33
CA ASP A 109 23.19 -5.71 16.40
C ASP A 109 23.86 -4.36 16.64
N ALA A 110 23.43 -3.33 15.90
CA ALA A 110 23.92 -1.97 16.06
C ALA A 110 23.59 -1.38 17.44
N SER A 111 22.42 -1.71 18.00
CA SER A 111 21.99 -1.23 19.31
C SER A 111 22.76 -1.91 20.45
N VAL A 112 22.84 -3.24 20.41
CA VAL A 112 23.53 -4.06 21.42
C VAL A 112 25.03 -3.76 21.44
N ALA A 113 25.67 -3.58 20.27
CA ALA A 113 27.07 -3.18 20.18
C ALA A 113 27.37 -1.82 20.85
N LEU A 114 26.35 -0.96 20.99
CA LEU A 114 26.43 0.33 21.67
C LEU A 114 25.95 0.27 23.13
N GLY A 115 25.68 -0.94 23.64
CA GLY A 115 25.16 -1.17 24.98
C GLY A 115 23.71 -0.71 25.16
N ARG A 116 22.97 -0.48 24.07
CA ARG A 116 21.54 -0.14 24.13
C ARG A 116 20.70 -1.41 24.09
N ARG A 117 19.58 -1.41 24.81
CA ARG A 117 18.56 -2.46 24.76
C ARG A 117 17.46 -2.07 23.77
N VAL A 118 16.78 -3.05 23.19
CA VAL A 118 15.78 -2.83 22.14
C VAL A 118 14.37 -3.14 22.63
N ALA A 119 13.35 -2.49 22.07
CA ALA A 119 11.96 -2.89 22.28
C ALA A 119 11.17 -2.85 20.95
N PHE A 120 10.37 -3.89 20.71
CA PHE A 120 9.50 -3.97 19.54
C PHE A 120 8.18 -3.24 19.78
N VAL A 121 7.80 -2.35 18.87
CA VAL A 121 6.59 -1.54 18.99
C VAL A 121 5.64 -1.79 17.81
N GLY A 122 4.42 -2.20 18.17
CA GLY A 122 3.35 -2.52 17.22
C GLY A 122 3.13 -4.02 17.05
N ARG A 123 1.85 -4.42 16.90
CA ARG A 123 1.43 -5.82 16.88
C ARG A 123 2.14 -6.65 15.80
N SER A 124 2.26 -6.10 14.58
CA SER A 124 2.92 -6.81 13.48
C SER A 124 4.42 -6.99 13.74
N MET A 125 5.10 -6.00 14.34
CA MET A 125 6.53 -6.11 14.67
C MET A 125 6.76 -7.21 15.71
N VAL A 126 6.01 -7.16 16.83
CA VAL A 126 6.09 -8.18 17.89
C VAL A 126 5.81 -9.58 17.35
N ARG A 127 4.73 -9.74 16.58
CA ARG A 127 4.33 -11.04 16.03
C ARG A 127 5.39 -11.59 15.06
N ASN A 128 5.82 -10.79 14.09
CA ASN A 128 6.75 -11.26 13.05
C ASN A 128 8.13 -11.57 13.64
N MET A 129 8.62 -10.76 14.58
CA MET A 129 9.91 -11.00 15.23
C MET A 129 9.88 -12.22 16.15
N GLY A 130 8.74 -12.49 16.80
CA GLY A 130 8.52 -13.75 17.52
C GLY A 130 8.65 -14.97 16.60
N ILE A 131 7.93 -14.97 15.47
CA ILE A 131 8.01 -16.05 14.47
C ILE A 131 9.43 -16.18 13.91
N ALA A 132 10.08 -15.06 13.59
CA ALA A 132 11.45 -15.07 13.06
C ALA A 132 12.45 -15.66 14.07
N ARG A 133 12.28 -15.37 15.36
CA ARG A 133 13.10 -15.96 16.43
C ARG A 133 12.87 -17.47 16.55
N ASP A 134 11.60 -17.91 16.54
CA ASP A 134 11.23 -19.33 16.63
C ASP A 134 11.79 -20.14 15.45
N LEU A 135 11.83 -19.53 14.25
CA LEU A 135 12.38 -20.14 13.03
C LEU A 135 13.90 -19.99 12.90
N GLY A 136 14.56 -19.25 13.80
CA GLY A 136 16.01 -19.05 13.78
C GLY A 136 16.50 -18.03 12.73
N TYR A 137 15.63 -17.17 12.22
CA TYR A 137 16.01 -16.04 11.34
C TYR A 137 16.41 -14.78 12.13
N LEU A 138 15.99 -14.67 13.39
CA LEU A 138 16.32 -13.56 14.27
C LEU A 138 17.09 -14.10 15.48
N HIS A 139 18.24 -13.50 15.77
CA HIS A 139 19.12 -13.87 16.87
C HIS A 139 19.31 -12.67 17.81
N VAL A 140 18.77 -12.78 19.01
CA VAL A 140 18.91 -11.77 20.06
C VAL A 140 18.77 -12.44 21.43
N ALA A 141 19.58 -12.02 22.40
CA ALA A 141 19.46 -12.52 23.77
C ALA A 141 18.20 -11.93 24.44
N ASP A 142 17.57 -12.70 25.34
CA ASP A 142 16.37 -12.23 26.05
C ASP A 142 16.62 -10.96 26.85
N GLU A 143 17.81 -10.83 27.43
CA GLU A 143 18.20 -9.64 28.19
C GLU A 143 18.34 -8.38 27.34
N ASP A 144 18.56 -8.53 26.02
CA ASP A 144 18.68 -7.41 25.08
C ASP A 144 17.33 -6.85 24.64
N VAL A 145 16.24 -7.61 24.81
CA VAL A 145 14.89 -7.24 24.41
C VAL A 145 14.04 -6.86 25.63
N LEU A 146 13.57 -5.62 25.65
CA LEU A 146 12.69 -5.10 26.68
C LEU A 146 11.23 -5.19 26.26
N ASP A 147 10.36 -5.38 27.24
CA ASP A 147 8.97 -4.98 27.07
C ASP A 147 8.85 -3.44 26.98
N ILE A 148 7.74 -2.97 26.42
CA ILE A 148 7.54 -1.53 26.18
C ILE A 148 7.49 -0.73 27.50
N ALA A 149 6.97 -1.31 28.59
CA ALA A 149 6.85 -0.61 29.87
C ALA A 149 8.23 -0.45 30.55
N ALA A 150 9.08 -1.46 30.46
CA ALA A 150 10.47 -1.41 30.90
C ALA A 150 11.28 -0.41 30.07
N ALA A 151 11.05 -0.37 28.74
CA ALA A 151 11.68 0.60 27.85
C ALA A 151 11.31 2.06 28.19
N GLU A 152 10.10 2.30 28.72
CA GLU A 152 9.66 3.63 29.16
C GLU A 152 10.38 4.11 30.43
N MET A 153 10.71 3.19 31.34
CA MET A 153 11.38 3.51 32.61
C MET A 153 12.91 3.62 32.49
N MET A 154 13.49 3.15 31.39
CA MET A 154 14.94 3.11 31.19
C MET A 154 15.48 4.47 30.69
N PRO A 155 16.73 4.86 31.03
CA PRO A 155 17.33 6.08 30.49
C PRO A 155 17.27 6.15 28.97
N ALA A 156 16.89 7.32 28.43
CA ALA A 156 16.59 7.49 27.01
C ALA A 156 17.78 7.09 26.10
N ASP A 157 19.01 7.41 26.51
CA ASP A 157 20.26 7.08 25.82
C ASP A 157 20.62 5.59 25.84
N ARG A 158 19.84 4.75 26.53
CA ARG A 158 20.03 3.30 26.60
C ARG A 158 19.01 2.52 25.80
N VAL A 159 17.99 3.16 25.21
CA VAL A 159 16.85 2.49 24.56
C VAL A 159 16.84 2.73 23.04
N VAL A 160 16.54 1.68 22.28
CA VAL A 160 16.14 1.76 20.87
C VAL A 160 14.77 1.11 20.67
N LEU A 161 13.84 1.84 20.06
CA LEU A 161 12.50 1.35 19.74
C LEU A 161 12.43 0.98 18.26
N ILE A 162 12.05 -0.25 17.96
CA ILE A 162 11.90 -0.75 16.59
C ILE A 162 10.40 -0.81 16.28
N THR A 163 9.93 0.01 15.36
CA THR A 163 8.50 0.26 15.17
C THR A 163 8.03 0.07 13.72
N THR A 164 6.73 -0.15 13.57
CA THR A 164 5.99 0.01 12.31
C THR A 164 5.58 1.46 12.06
N GLY A 165 5.03 1.75 10.87
CA GLY A 165 4.45 3.05 10.52
C GLY A 165 5.29 3.87 9.56
N THR A 166 6.06 3.20 8.71
CA THR A 166 6.94 3.83 7.73
C THR A 166 6.19 4.50 6.58
N GLN A 167 4.92 4.15 6.35
CA GLN A 167 4.11 4.66 5.25
C GLN A 167 3.02 5.63 5.72
N GLY A 168 3.13 6.15 6.95
CA GLY A 168 2.16 7.10 7.50
C GLY A 168 0.80 6.48 7.83
N GLU A 169 0.73 5.15 7.99
CA GLU A 169 -0.53 4.46 8.26
C GLU A 169 -1.15 5.00 9.57
N PRO A 170 -2.40 5.50 9.57
CA PRO A 170 -2.92 6.29 10.70
C PRO A 170 -2.94 5.56 12.04
N MET A 171 -3.07 4.23 12.01
CA MET A 171 -3.13 3.37 13.20
C MET A 171 -1.80 2.72 13.56
N ALA A 172 -0.75 2.92 12.75
CA ALA A 172 0.57 2.38 13.05
C ALA A 172 1.21 3.10 14.25
N ALA A 173 2.16 2.40 14.87
CA ALA A 173 2.77 2.84 16.11
C ALA A 173 3.48 4.20 15.97
N LEU A 174 4.26 4.43 14.91
CA LEU A 174 4.93 5.72 14.68
C LEU A 174 3.93 6.88 14.51
N SER A 175 2.89 6.69 13.69
CA SER A 175 1.86 7.71 13.45
C SER A 175 1.10 8.08 14.73
N ARG A 176 0.83 7.10 15.60
CA ARG A 176 0.23 7.37 16.91
C ARG A 176 1.21 8.10 17.85
N MET A 177 2.49 7.75 17.81
CA MET A 177 3.52 8.45 18.59
C MET A 177 3.66 9.91 18.14
N SER A 178 3.64 10.19 16.83
CA SER A 178 3.77 11.56 16.30
C SER A 178 2.57 12.45 16.64
N ARG A 179 1.38 11.88 16.87
CA ARG A 179 0.19 12.60 17.35
C ARG A 179 0.05 12.64 18.88
N GLY A 180 0.96 12.01 19.63
CA GLY A 180 0.85 11.90 21.09
C GLY A 180 -0.27 10.96 21.58
N GLU A 181 -0.74 10.05 20.72
CA GLU A 181 -1.85 9.13 20.98
C GLU A 181 -1.37 7.71 21.35
N HIS A 182 -0.05 7.49 21.40
CA HIS A 182 0.52 6.20 21.76
C HIS A 182 0.50 6.02 23.30
N ARG A 183 -0.06 4.89 23.78
CA ARG A 183 -0.38 4.68 25.20
C ARG A 183 0.84 4.71 26.14
N SER A 184 2.00 4.25 25.67
CA SER A 184 3.18 4.00 26.51
C SER A 184 4.42 4.76 26.06
N ILE A 185 4.34 5.56 24.98
CA ILE A 185 5.51 6.23 24.44
C ILE A 185 5.10 7.65 24.07
N THR A 186 5.71 8.61 24.76
CA THR A 186 5.62 10.03 24.45
C THR A 186 6.96 10.47 23.86
N LEU A 187 6.93 11.02 22.64
CA LEU A 187 8.13 11.53 21.98
C LEU A 187 8.54 12.89 22.56
N THR A 188 9.84 13.16 22.53
CA THR A 188 10.45 14.41 23.02
C THR A 188 11.44 14.96 22.00
N ALA A 189 11.80 16.24 22.10
CA ALA A 189 12.76 16.86 21.18
C ALA A 189 14.17 16.21 21.19
N GLY A 190 14.50 15.43 22.23
CA GLY A 190 15.76 14.68 22.30
C GLY A 190 15.77 13.36 21.52
N ASP A 191 14.63 12.94 20.97
CA ASP A 191 14.51 11.68 20.26
C ASP A 191 15.03 11.77 18.81
N LEU A 192 15.71 10.72 18.37
CA LEU A 192 16.11 10.49 16.98
C LEU A 192 15.15 9.51 16.31
N ILE A 193 14.51 9.94 15.22
CA ILE A 193 13.67 9.09 14.38
C ILE A 193 14.46 8.69 13.13
N ILE A 194 14.52 7.40 12.84
CA ILE A 194 15.12 6.86 11.61
C ILE A 194 14.03 6.17 10.81
N LEU A 195 13.70 6.71 9.64
CA LEU A 195 12.77 6.11 8.69
C LEU A 195 13.54 5.18 7.75
N SER A 196 13.62 3.90 8.12
CA SER A 196 14.35 2.84 7.43
C SER A 196 13.49 2.20 6.33
N SER A 197 12.94 3.04 5.45
CA SER A 197 12.07 2.64 4.33
C SER A 197 12.19 3.61 3.15
N SER A 198 11.81 3.15 1.96
CA SER A 198 11.42 4.04 0.88
C SER A 198 9.98 4.51 1.04
N LEU A 199 9.64 5.55 0.30
CA LEU A 199 8.27 6.00 0.14
C LEU A 199 7.58 5.16 -0.94
N ILE A 200 6.44 4.54 -0.61
CA ILE A 200 5.62 3.84 -1.60
C ILE A 200 4.73 4.89 -2.30
N PRO A 201 4.69 4.92 -3.65
CA PRO A 201 3.84 5.84 -4.38
C PRO A 201 2.38 5.77 -3.95
N GLY A 202 1.77 6.93 -3.69
CA GLY A 202 0.42 7.09 -3.15
C GLY A 202 0.39 7.36 -1.64
N ASN A 203 1.49 7.15 -0.91
CA ASN A 203 1.59 7.39 0.53
C ASN A 203 2.36 8.68 0.88
N GLU A 204 2.71 9.52 -0.11
CA GLU A 204 3.47 10.76 0.04
C GLU A 204 2.90 11.63 1.16
N GLU A 205 1.62 11.99 1.04
CA GLU A 205 0.95 12.90 1.97
C GLU A 205 0.91 12.34 3.40
N ALA A 206 0.63 11.04 3.55
CA ALA A 206 0.57 10.39 4.85
C ALA A 206 1.94 10.37 5.53
N VAL A 207 3.01 10.05 4.79
CA VAL A 207 4.39 10.03 5.31
C VAL A 207 4.84 11.45 5.67
N TYR A 208 4.63 12.44 4.79
CA TYR A 208 5.00 13.82 5.07
C TYR A 208 4.23 14.39 6.26
N GLY A 209 2.93 14.07 6.41
CA GLY A 209 2.15 14.45 7.58
C GLY A 209 2.72 13.89 8.89
N VAL A 210 3.22 12.65 8.89
CA VAL A 210 3.92 12.08 10.05
C VAL A 210 5.25 12.80 10.30
N VAL A 211 6.05 13.06 9.26
CA VAL A 211 7.32 13.79 9.37
C VAL A 211 7.11 15.20 9.94
N ASP A 212 6.09 15.92 9.48
CA ASP A 212 5.77 17.26 9.97
C ASP A 212 5.30 17.24 11.43
N ALA A 213 4.50 16.24 11.82
CA ALA A 213 4.09 16.06 13.22
C ALA A 213 5.31 15.77 14.12
N LEU A 214 6.24 14.94 13.67
CA LEU A 214 7.50 14.65 14.36
C LEU A 214 8.40 15.88 14.46
N ALA A 215 8.48 16.67 13.38
CA ALA A 215 9.24 17.93 13.35
C ALA A 215 8.64 18.97 14.30
N LYS A 216 7.30 19.03 14.41
CA LYS A 216 6.61 19.91 15.36
C LYS A 216 6.95 19.60 16.83
N ILE A 217 7.22 18.34 17.16
CA ILE A 217 7.68 17.92 18.50
C ILE A 217 9.14 18.36 18.74
N GLY A 218 9.90 18.66 17.67
CA GLY A 218 11.32 18.99 17.72
C GLY A 218 12.23 17.77 17.60
N THR A 219 11.70 16.60 17.22
CA THR A 219 12.53 15.40 17.01
C THR A 219 13.44 15.57 15.79
N ARG A 220 14.59 14.88 15.81
CA ARG A 220 15.44 14.79 14.61
C ARG A 220 14.98 13.62 13.76
N VAL A 221 14.54 13.87 12.53
CA VAL A 221 14.13 12.82 11.59
C VAL A 221 15.24 12.58 10.55
N VAL A 222 15.62 11.32 10.36
CA VAL A 222 16.59 10.86 9.35
C VAL A 222 15.89 9.93 8.37
N THR A 223 16.00 10.25 7.08
CA THR A 223 15.42 9.45 5.99
C THR A 223 16.52 8.86 5.10
N ASN A 224 16.12 7.96 4.17
CA ASN A 224 17.05 7.36 3.23
C ASN A 224 17.72 8.37 2.28
N GLN A 225 17.16 9.57 2.11
CA GLN A 225 17.78 10.64 1.32
C GLN A 225 19.03 11.23 2.01
N GLN A 226 19.08 11.17 3.35
CA GLN A 226 20.16 11.77 4.14
C GLN A 226 21.23 10.74 4.54
N ALA A 227 20.83 9.48 4.75
CA ALA A 227 21.73 8.39 5.13
C ALA A 227 21.23 7.08 4.55
N ARG A 228 22.14 6.14 4.22
CA ARG A 228 21.81 4.82 3.66
C ARG A 228 21.16 3.91 4.69
N VAL A 229 19.91 4.20 5.05
CA VAL A 229 19.12 3.47 6.06
C VAL A 229 18.09 2.54 5.44
N HIS A 230 17.99 2.50 4.12
CA HIS A 230 17.13 1.60 3.38
C HIS A 230 17.72 1.25 2.02
N VAL A 231 17.56 -0.01 1.63
CA VAL A 231 17.76 -0.49 0.27
C VAL A 231 16.51 -1.25 -0.17
N SER A 232 16.24 -1.25 -1.48
CA SER A 232 15.10 -1.96 -2.04
C SER A 232 15.33 -3.48 -1.99
N GLY A 233 14.23 -4.23 -1.86
CA GLY A 233 14.23 -5.68 -2.00
C GLY A 233 14.14 -6.18 -3.45
N HIS A 234 13.94 -5.28 -4.42
CA HIS A 234 13.74 -5.66 -5.83
C HIS A 234 14.95 -5.27 -6.70
N ALA A 235 15.26 -6.12 -7.68
CA ALA A 235 16.38 -6.02 -8.61
C ALA A 235 16.25 -4.79 -9.51
N TYR A 236 17.33 -4.03 -9.61
CA TYR A 236 17.46 -2.91 -10.52
C TYR A 236 17.68 -3.42 -11.95
N SER A 237 17.47 -2.57 -12.95
CA SER A 237 17.58 -2.98 -14.36
C SER A 237 18.90 -3.66 -14.74
N GLY A 238 20.03 -3.28 -14.14
CA GLY A 238 21.32 -3.94 -14.35
C GLY A 238 21.39 -5.35 -13.76
N GLU A 239 20.77 -5.56 -12.59
CA GLU A 239 20.61 -6.88 -11.98
C GLU A 239 19.68 -7.78 -12.82
N LEU A 240 18.58 -7.22 -13.33
CA LEU A 240 17.68 -7.93 -14.24
C LEU A 240 18.39 -8.35 -15.53
N LEU A 241 19.30 -7.53 -16.08
CA LEU A 241 20.11 -7.90 -17.23
C LEU A 241 21.04 -9.09 -16.94
N PHE A 242 21.61 -9.20 -15.73
CA PHE A 242 22.37 -10.39 -15.34
C PHE A 242 21.48 -11.65 -15.33
N LEU A 243 20.24 -11.53 -14.84
CA LEU A 243 19.28 -12.63 -14.87
C LEU A 243 18.93 -13.03 -16.31
N TYR A 244 18.58 -12.08 -17.17
CA TYR A 244 18.26 -12.39 -18.57
C TYR A 244 19.42 -13.07 -19.30
N ASN A 245 20.64 -12.55 -19.15
CA ASN A 245 21.82 -13.12 -19.75
C ASN A 245 22.21 -14.49 -19.16
N GLY A 246 21.90 -14.72 -17.89
CA GLY A 246 22.10 -16.00 -17.20
C GLY A 246 21.07 -17.06 -17.60
N VAL A 247 19.79 -16.68 -17.72
CA VAL A 247 18.68 -17.59 -18.01
C VAL A 247 18.54 -17.89 -19.50
N ARG A 248 18.83 -16.91 -20.38
CA ARG A 248 18.68 -17.02 -21.85
C ARG A 248 17.32 -17.62 -22.27
N PRO A 249 16.19 -17.05 -21.82
CA PRO A 249 14.88 -17.65 -22.03
C PRO A 249 14.42 -17.56 -23.48
N ARG A 250 13.59 -18.51 -23.91
CA ARG A 250 12.95 -18.47 -25.25
C ARG A 250 11.85 -17.42 -25.32
N ASN A 251 10.99 -17.36 -24.30
CA ASN A 251 9.91 -16.39 -24.17
C ASN A 251 9.97 -15.71 -22.80
N VAL A 252 9.42 -14.50 -22.71
CA VAL A 252 9.37 -13.71 -21.49
C VAL A 252 7.96 -13.20 -21.26
N MET A 253 7.47 -13.33 -20.04
CA MET A 253 6.27 -12.61 -19.58
C MET A 253 6.64 -11.83 -18.32
N PRO A 254 6.86 -10.51 -18.42
CA PRO A 254 7.12 -9.68 -17.24
C PRO A 254 5.96 -9.77 -16.26
N VAL A 255 6.26 -9.95 -14.98
CA VAL A 255 5.28 -10.03 -13.89
C VAL A 255 5.63 -9.06 -12.77
N HIS A 256 4.73 -8.93 -11.78
CA HIS A 256 4.93 -8.11 -10.57
C HIS A 256 5.34 -6.66 -10.88
N GLY A 257 4.39 -5.85 -11.35
CA GLY A 257 4.61 -4.44 -11.64
C GLY A 257 3.40 -3.75 -12.26
N THR A 258 3.45 -2.41 -12.29
CA THR A 258 2.52 -1.58 -13.06
C THR A 258 2.86 -1.64 -14.56
N TRP A 259 1.99 -1.14 -15.43
CA TRP A 259 2.19 -1.27 -16.88
C TRP A 259 3.47 -0.61 -17.40
N ARG A 260 3.90 0.50 -16.81
CA ARG A 260 5.22 1.11 -17.10
C ARG A 260 6.39 0.17 -16.75
N MET A 261 6.30 -0.51 -15.61
CA MET A 261 7.31 -1.46 -15.14
C MET A 261 7.36 -2.71 -16.02
N LEU A 262 6.19 -3.27 -16.38
CA LEU A 262 6.14 -4.45 -17.25
C LEU A 262 6.73 -4.13 -18.65
N ARG A 263 6.44 -2.94 -19.19
CA ARG A 263 7.04 -2.43 -20.44
C ARG A 263 8.55 -2.20 -20.33
N ALA A 264 9.03 -1.62 -19.24
CA ALA A 264 10.45 -1.42 -19.01
C ALA A 264 11.20 -2.76 -18.91
N ASN A 265 10.63 -3.74 -18.20
CA ASN A 265 11.20 -5.07 -18.11
C ASN A 265 11.22 -5.79 -19.48
N ALA A 266 10.14 -5.68 -20.27
CA ALA A 266 10.13 -6.15 -21.66
C ALA A 266 11.26 -5.52 -22.50
N ALA A 267 11.50 -4.22 -22.36
CA ALA A 267 12.60 -3.54 -23.04
C ALA A 267 13.98 -4.07 -22.60
N LEU A 268 14.15 -4.46 -21.33
CA LEU A 268 15.37 -5.14 -20.87
C LEU A 268 15.54 -6.52 -21.51
N ALA A 269 14.45 -7.28 -21.65
CA ALA A 269 14.46 -8.57 -22.34
C ALA A 269 14.90 -8.42 -23.80
N VAL A 270 14.33 -7.47 -24.56
CA VAL A 270 14.76 -7.16 -25.94
C VAL A 270 16.24 -6.83 -25.99
N ARG A 271 16.71 -5.94 -25.10
CA ARG A 271 18.12 -5.53 -25.04
C ARG A 271 19.08 -6.67 -24.68
N SER A 272 18.59 -7.70 -24.00
CA SER A 272 19.35 -8.91 -23.67
C SER A 272 19.39 -9.94 -24.82
N GLY A 273 18.62 -9.73 -25.89
CA GLY A 273 18.60 -10.58 -27.07
C GLY A 273 17.36 -11.46 -27.22
N VAL A 274 16.34 -11.31 -26.36
CA VAL A 274 15.04 -11.98 -26.55
C VAL A 274 14.31 -11.29 -27.71
N PRO A 275 13.85 -12.02 -28.75
CA PRO A 275 13.06 -11.43 -29.83
C PRO A 275 11.79 -10.77 -29.30
N GLU A 276 11.42 -9.60 -29.84
CA GLU A 276 10.27 -8.82 -29.35
C GLU A 276 8.96 -9.61 -29.50
N GLU A 277 8.85 -10.42 -30.54
CA GLU A 277 7.71 -11.32 -30.80
C GLU A 277 7.56 -12.45 -29.76
N ASN A 278 8.59 -12.74 -28.96
CA ASN A 278 8.57 -13.75 -27.91
C ASN A 278 8.28 -13.16 -26.52
N ILE A 279 7.92 -11.88 -26.46
CA ILE A 279 7.58 -11.20 -25.20
C ILE A 279 6.07 -11.05 -25.10
N VAL A 280 5.50 -11.58 -24.03
CA VAL A 280 4.07 -11.53 -23.75
C VAL A 280 3.81 -10.57 -22.60
N LEU A 281 3.16 -9.45 -22.90
CA LEU A 281 2.63 -8.54 -21.89
C LEU A 281 1.18 -8.92 -21.60
N ALA A 282 0.90 -9.36 -20.38
CA ALA A 282 -0.41 -9.83 -19.95
C ALA A 282 -0.95 -9.00 -18.77
N GLU A 283 -2.26 -8.70 -18.80
CA GLU A 283 -2.99 -8.13 -17.68
C GLU A 283 -3.55 -9.25 -16.78
N ASN A 284 -4.03 -8.90 -15.58
CA ASN A 284 -4.71 -9.85 -14.71
C ASN A 284 -5.88 -10.52 -15.44
N GLY A 285 -5.95 -11.85 -15.38
CA GLY A 285 -6.98 -12.64 -16.03
C GLY A 285 -6.69 -13.02 -17.49
N VAL A 286 -5.64 -12.49 -18.11
CA VAL A 286 -5.20 -12.96 -19.44
C VAL A 286 -4.57 -14.35 -19.32
N SER A 287 -4.98 -15.27 -20.19
CA SER A 287 -4.38 -16.61 -20.31
C SER A 287 -3.31 -16.62 -21.39
N VAL A 288 -2.16 -17.22 -21.09
CA VAL A 288 -1.03 -17.37 -22.00
C VAL A 288 -0.76 -18.86 -22.19
N ASP A 289 -0.88 -19.32 -23.44
CA ASP A 289 -0.56 -20.69 -23.81
C ASP A 289 0.92 -20.80 -24.16
N LEU A 290 1.55 -21.88 -23.70
CA LEU A 290 2.88 -22.29 -24.12
C LEU A 290 2.76 -23.56 -24.97
N VAL A 291 2.84 -23.41 -26.29
CA VAL A 291 2.68 -24.51 -27.25
C VAL A 291 3.94 -24.65 -28.08
N SER A 292 4.55 -25.83 -28.04
CA SER A 292 5.78 -26.14 -28.78
C SER A 292 6.87 -25.09 -28.58
N GLY A 293 7.03 -24.61 -27.34
CA GLY A 293 8.04 -23.62 -26.95
C GLY A 293 7.74 -22.18 -27.36
N ARG A 294 6.51 -21.85 -27.80
CA ARG A 294 6.08 -20.47 -28.09
C ARG A 294 4.98 -20.03 -27.13
N ALA A 295 5.17 -18.87 -26.50
CA ALA A 295 4.19 -18.27 -25.62
C ALA A 295 3.30 -17.29 -26.40
N SER A 296 1.99 -17.40 -26.27
CA SER A 296 1.05 -16.47 -26.91
C SER A 296 -0.22 -16.29 -26.08
N ILE A 297 -0.82 -15.10 -26.16
CA ILE A 297 -2.11 -14.82 -25.54
C ILE A 297 -3.17 -15.72 -26.18
N ALA A 298 -3.86 -16.51 -25.36
CA ALA A 298 -4.86 -17.48 -25.81
C ALA A 298 -6.30 -17.08 -25.45
N GLY A 299 -6.47 -16.13 -24.53
CA GLY A 299 -7.78 -15.63 -24.13
C GLY A 299 -7.74 -14.93 -22.79
N GLY A 300 -8.88 -14.87 -22.11
CA GLY A 300 -9.00 -14.29 -20.79
C GLY A 300 -10.07 -14.97 -19.96
N VAL A 301 -9.85 -14.99 -18.65
CA VAL A 301 -10.82 -15.41 -17.65
C VAL A 301 -11.32 -14.17 -16.90
N PRO A 302 -12.62 -14.10 -16.56
CA PRO A 302 -13.12 -13.01 -15.74
C PRO A 302 -12.42 -12.99 -14.39
N VAL A 303 -11.78 -11.86 -14.09
CA VAL A 303 -11.16 -11.59 -12.80
C VAL A 303 -11.64 -10.24 -12.29
N GLY A 304 -11.55 -10.05 -10.98
CA GLY A 304 -11.98 -8.81 -10.34
C GLY A 304 -11.24 -8.58 -9.03
N LYS A 305 -11.51 -7.44 -8.41
CA LYS A 305 -11.01 -7.11 -7.08
C LYS A 305 -12.02 -7.59 -6.03
N MET A 306 -11.51 -8.14 -4.94
CA MET A 306 -12.30 -8.42 -3.76
C MET A 306 -11.85 -7.46 -2.65
N PHE A 307 -12.76 -6.58 -2.24
CA PHE A 307 -12.48 -5.65 -1.14
C PHE A 307 -12.80 -6.32 0.20
N VAL A 308 -12.01 -5.99 1.21
CA VAL A 308 -12.18 -6.43 2.59
C VAL A 308 -12.32 -5.20 3.46
N ASP A 309 -13.45 -5.08 4.15
CA ASP A 309 -13.75 -3.97 5.06
C ASP A 309 -14.23 -4.54 6.40
N GLY A 310 -13.43 -4.38 7.45
CA GLY A 310 -13.69 -4.99 8.75
C GLY A 310 -13.59 -6.52 8.75
N LEU A 311 -14.63 -7.20 9.24
CA LEU A 311 -14.66 -8.66 9.42
C LEU A 311 -15.27 -9.41 8.23
N ILE A 312 -15.88 -8.70 7.27
CA ILE A 312 -16.64 -9.32 6.19
C ILE A 312 -15.85 -9.18 4.88
N THR A 313 -15.63 -10.32 4.23
CA THR A 313 -14.92 -10.39 2.95
C THR A 313 -15.95 -10.27 1.81
N GLY A 314 -15.76 -9.35 0.87
CA GLY A 314 -16.57 -9.26 -0.35
C GLY A 314 -17.91 -8.51 -0.25
N ASP A 315 -18.25 -7.92 0.90
CA ASP A 315 -19.49 -7.13 1.09
C ASP A 315 -19.38 -5.70 0.53
N VAL A 316 -18.16 -5.26 0.21
CA VAL A 316 -17.90 -3.99 -0.46
C VAL A 316 -17.56 -4.28 -1.93
N GLY A 317 -18.43 -3.84 -2.83
CA GLY A 317 -18.20 -3.87 -4.28
C GLY A 317 -17.97 -2.48 -4.86
N ASP A 318 -17.70 -2.41 -6.17
CA ASP A 318 -17.48 -1.14 -6.88
C ASP A 318 -18.68 -0.18 -6.77
N ALA A 319 -19.91 -0.70 -6.72
CA ALA A 319 -21.12 0.11 -6.52
C ALA A 319 -21.09 0.82 -5.15
N THR A 320 -20.82 0.09 -4.07
CA THR A 320 -20.70 0.64 -2.71
C THR A 320 -19.56 1.65 -2.62
N LEU A 321 -18.42 1.39 -3.28
CA LEU A 321 -17.31 2.35 -3.34
C LEU A 321 -17.68 3.61 -4.12
N GLY A 322 -18.41 3.46 -5.23
CA GLY A 322 -18.95 4.58 -6.00
C GLY A 322 -19.89 5.45 -5.16
N GLU A 323 -20.79 4.83 -4.39
CA GLU A 323 -21.66 5.53 -3.46
C GLU A 323 -20.87 6.26 -2.36
N ARG A 324 -19.86 5.62 -1.76
CA ARG A 324 -18.96 6.26 -0.78
C ARG A 324 -18.22 7.45 -1.40
N LEU A 325 -17.78 7.34 -2.64
CA LEU A 325 -17.12 8.44 -3.36
C LEU A 325 -18.07 9.61 -3.59
N ILE A 326 -19.34 9.36 -3.96
CA ILE A 326 -20.35 10.41 -4.10
C ILE A 326 -20.64 11.06 -2.73
N LEU A 327 -20.73 10.26 -1.67
CA LEU A 327 -20.92 10.76 -0.30
C LEU A 327 -19.78 11.67 0.17
N SER A 328 -18.56 11.56 -0.37
CA SER A 328 -17.48 12.51 -0.10
C SER A 328 -17.83 13.95 -0.55
N SER A 329 -18.71 14.09 -1.56
CA SER A 329 -19.25 15.38 -2.00
C SER A 329 -20.42 15.87 -1.14
N GLY A 330 -20.77 15.16 -0.06
CA GLY A 330 -21.86 15.48 0.85
C GLY A 330 -23.15 14.72 0.53
N PHE A 331 -24.08 14.81 1.47
CA PHE A 331 -25.36 14.13 1.46
C PHE A 331 -26.48 15.12 1.78
N ILE A 332 -27.59 15.06 1.05
CA ILE A 332 -28.78 15.86 1.27
C ILE A 332 -30.00 14.92 1.32
N ALA A 333 -30.59 14.78 2.49
CA ALA A 333 -31.90 14.14 2.67
C ALA A 333 -33.00 15.18 2.43
N VAL A 334 -34.01 14.80 1.67
CA VAL A 334 -35.17 15.66 1.38
C VAL A 334 -36.43 14.91 1.77
N THR A 335 -37.19 15.43 2.73
CA THR A 335 -38.47 14.85 3.14
C THR A 335 -39.60 15.76 2.67
N VAL A 336 -40.56 15.19 1.94
CA VAL A 336 -41.76 15.89 1.48
C VAL A 336 -42.98 15.10 1.91
N VAL A 337 -43.99 15.78 2.44
CA VAL A 337 -45.26 15.18 2.86
C VAL A 337 -46.32 15.62 1.87
N VAL A 338 -47.02 14.68 1.24
CA VAL A 338 -48.05 14.95 0.23
C VAL A 338 -49.37 14.29 0.61
N ARG A 339 -50.48 14.87 0.19
CA ARG A 339 -51.82 14.31 0.41
C ARG A 339 -52.12 13.21 -0.59
N ARG A 340 -52.57 12.05 -0.10
CA ARG A 340 -52.98 10.93 -0.93
C ARG A 340 -54.04 11.34 -1.96
N GLY A 341 -53.89 10.89 -3.19
CA GLY A 341 -54.83 11.12 -4.28
C GLY A 341 -54.80 12.51 -4.93
N THR A 342 -54.19 13.53 -4.30
CA THR A 342 -54.05 14.87 -4.90
C THR A 342 -52.61 15.27 -5.19
N GLY A 343 -51.62 14.63 -4.56
CA GLY A 343 -50.20 14.97 -4.72
C GLY A 343 -49.83 16.35 -4.16
N LYS A 344 -50.78 17.06 -3.53
CA LYS A 344 -50.55 18.39 -2.97
C LYS A 344 -49.67 18.30 -1.73
N PRO A 345 -48.71 19.22 -1.54
CA PRO A 345 -47.93 19.26 -0.32
C PRO A 345 -48.83 19.47 0.90
N ALA A 346 -48.65 18.62 1.91
CA ALA A 346 -49.37 18.69 3.17
C ALA A 346 -48.60 19.47 4.25
N ALA A 347 -47.27 19.57 4.09
CA ALA A 347 -46.36 20.32 4.95
C ALA A 347 -45.20 20.89 4.12
N PRO A 348 -44.44 21.87 4.65
CA PRO A 348 -43.21 22.36 4.03
C PRO A 348 -42.19 21.24 3.78
N ALA A 349 -41.35 21.42 2.76
CA ALA A 349 -40.28 20.46 2.49
C ALA A 349 -39.17 20.60 3.54
N HIS A 350 -38.73 19.47 4.10
CA HIS A 350 -37.65 19.44 5.08
C HIS A 350 -36.38 18.88 4.45
N LEU A 351 -35.35 19.72 4.33
CA LEU A 351 -34.05 19.34 3.80
C LEU A 351 -33.02 19.32 4.93
N HIS A 352 -32.23 18.26 4.99
CA HIS A 352 -31.14 18.10 5.95
C HIS A 352 -29.87 17.65 5.21
N SER A 353 -28.71 18.19 5.56
CA SER A 353 -27.45 17.80 4.92
C SER A 353 -26.36 17.38 5.90
N ARG A 354 -25.44 16.54 5.42
CA ARG A 354 -24.21 16.14 6.10
C ARG A 354 -23.04 16.21 5.12
N GLY A 355 -21.91 16.77 5.52
CA GLY A 355 -20.73 16.93 4.64
C GLY A 355 -20.95 17.85 3.42
N PHE A 356 -22.09 18.52 3.33
CA PHE A 356 -22.42 19.43 2.23
C PHE A 356 -22.07 20.87 2.57
N SER A 357 -22.64 21.41 3.66
CA SER A 357 -22.38 22.76 4.15
C SER A 357 -22.49 22.79 5.67
N GLU A 358 -21.67 23.63 6.33
CA GLU A 358 -21.79 23.93 7.77
C GLU A 358 -22.80 25.06 8.04
N ASP A 359 -23.16 25.84 7.02
CA ASP A 359 -24.19 26.86 7.13
C ASP A 359 -25.59 26.23 7.18
N ALA A 360 -26.27 26.42 8.31
CA ALA A 360 -27.62 25.95 8.57
C ALA A 360 -28.65 26.48 7.55
N LYS A 361 -28.39 27.64 6.92
CA LYS A 361 -29.29 28.26 5.95
C LYS A 361 -28.97 27.95 4.50
N ALA A 362 -27.88 27.23 4.23
CA ALA A 362 -27.44 26.92 2.86
C ALA A 362 -28.53 26.24 2.02
N LEU A 363 -29.44 25.49 2.66
CA LEU A 363 -30.51 24.74 1.98
C LEU A 363 -31.82 25.53 1.80
N GLU A 364 -31.98 26.71 2.39
CA GLU A 364 -33.22 27.51 2.25
C GLU A 364 -33.61 27.79 0.78
N PRO A 365 -32.67 28.13 -0.13
CA PRO A 365 -33.00 28.28 -1.55
C PRO A 365 -33.47 26.97 -2.20
N ALA A 366 -32.93 25.83 -1.75
CA ALA A 366 -33.31 24.52 -2.23
C ALA A 366 -34.72 24.13 -1.77
N VAL A 367 -35.08 24.43 -0.51
CA VAL A 367 -36.43 24.26 0.03
C VAL A 367 -37.45 24.96 -0.86
N ARG A 368 -37.22 26.25 -1.17
CA ARG A 368 -38.12 27.04 -2.04
C ARG A 368 -38.27 26.44 -3.44
N LYS A 369 -37.18 25.92 -4.02
CA LYS A 369 -37.23 25.24 -5.33
C LYS A 369 -38.01 23.93 -5.27
N VAL A 370 -37.87 23.16 -4.19
CA VAL A 370 -38.63 21.93 -3.97
C VAL A 370 -40.13 22.23 -3.81
N GLU A 371 -40.49 23.25 -3.03
CA GLU A 371 -41.89 23.64 -2.84
C GLU A 371 -42.54 24.13 -4.13
N ALA A 372 -41.82 24.91 -4.94
CA ALA A 372 -42.28 25.33 -6.26
C ALA A 372 -42.49 24.12 -7.19
N GLU A 373 -41.57 23.16 -7.18
CA GLU A 373 -41.68 21.94 -7.98
C GLU A 373 -42.86 21.06 -7.54
N LEU A 374 -43.09 20.91 -6.23
CA LEU A 374 -44.26 20.20 -5.70
C LEU A 374 -45.58 20.85 -6.15
N GLY A 375 -45.64 22.19 -6.16
CA GLY A 375 -46.79 22.93 -6.69
C GLY A 375 -47.04 22.66 -8.18
N ASN A 376 -45.98 22.60 -8.99
CA ASN A 376 -46.06 22.28 -10.42
C ASN A 376 -46.53 20.84 -10.67
N LEU A 377 -46.06 19.87 -9.89
CA LEU A 377 -46.48 18.48 -10.01
C LEU A 377 -47.94 18.30 -9.61
N ALA A 378 -48.37 18.98 -8.55
CA ALA A 378 -49.76 18.93 -8.10
C ALA A 378 -50.72 19.55 -9.13
N SER A 379 -50.33 20.62 -9.84
CA SER A 379 -51.16 21.21 -10.90
C SER A 379 -51.27 20.32 -12.15
N GLN A 380 -50.28 19.44 -12.37
CA GLN A 380 -50.30 18.40 -13.40
C GLN A 380 -50.99 17.10 -12.95
N ASN A 381 -51.59 17.08 -11.76
CA ASN A 381 -52.20 15.89 -11.14
C ASN A 381 -51.24 14.69 -11.02
N ILE A 382 -49.93 14.95 -10.83
CA ILE A 382 -48.95 13.89 -10.56
C ILE A 382 -49.05 13.49 -9.10
N THR A 383 -49.49 12.26 -8.86
CA THR A 383 -49.69 11.69 -7.50
C THR A 383 -48.72 10.57 -7.17
N ASP A 384 -48.01 10.03 -8.17
CA ASP A 384 -47.05 8.94 -8.00
C ASP A 384 -45.83 9.38 -7.16
N PRO A 385 -45.60 8.79 -5.97
CA PRO A 385 -44.48 9.13 -5.11
C PRO A 385 -43.11 8.99 -5.78
N SER A 386 -42.94 8.04 -6.70
CA SER A 386 -41.67 7.82 -7.39
C SER A 386 -41.33 8.96 -8.36
N ARG A 387 -42.33 9.49 -9.08
CA ARG A 387 -42.20 10.66 -9.94
C ARG A 387 -41.93 11.93 -9.13
N ILE A 388 -42.64 12.10 -8.02
CA ILE A 388 -42.41 13.21 -7.08
C ILE A 388 -40.97 13.18 -6.57
N ALA A 389 -40.52 12.03 -6.07
CA ALA A 389 -39.15 11.83 -5.61
C ALA A 389 -38.11 12.19 -6.70
N GLN A 390 -38.32 11.74 -7.93
CA GLN A 390 -37.40 12.03 -9.04
C GLN A 390 -37.36 13.53 -9.40
N ALA A 391 -38.52 14.20 -9.39
CA ALA A 391 -38.60 15.64 -9.65
C ALA A 391 -37.92 16.46 -8.55
N VAL A 392 -38.17 16.12 -7.28
CA VAL A 392 -37.49 16.73 -6.13
C VAL A 392 -35.97 16.55 -6.22
N ARG A 393 -35.50 15.33 -6.53
CA ARG A 393 -34.07 15.06 -6.72
C ARG A 393 -33.47 15.94 -7.82
N ARG A 394 -34.17 16.09 -8.96
CA ARG A 394 -33.72 16.95 -10.07
C ARG A 394 -33.69 18.42 -9.70
N ALA A 395 -34.70 18.93 -8.99
CA ALA A 395 -34.76 20.32 -8.56
C ALA A 395 -33.59 20.68 -7.63
N VAL A 396 -33.33 19.84 -6.62
CA VAL A 396 -32.21 20.02 -5.70
C VAL A 396 -30.87 19.84 -6.42
N GLY A 397 -30.74 18.80 -7.25
CA GLY A 397 -29.51 18.51 -7.99
C GLY A 397 -29.12 19.65 -8.95
N LYS A 398 -30.09 20.21 -9.67
CA LYS A 398 -29.88 21.38 -10.54
C LYS A 398 -29.39 22.58 -9.73
N TRP A 399 -30.03 22.87 -8.60
CA TRP A 399 -29.64 23.98 -7.74
C TRP A 399 -28.22 23.82 -7.18
N VAL A 400 -27.88 22.64 -6.65
CA VAL A 400 -26.54 22.39 -6.12
C VAL A 400 -25.48 22.49 -7.22
N GLY A 401 -25.77 21.91 -8.40
CA GLY A 401 -24.87 21.97 -9.55
C GLY A 401 -24.62 23.39 -10.05
N GLU A 402 -25.65 24.24 -10.08
CA GLU A 402 -25.55 25.64 -10.49
C GLU A 402 -24.85 26.52 -9.45
N THR A 403 -25.14 26.31 -8.17
CA THR A 403 -24.71 27.20 -7.07
C THR A 403 -23.33 26.82 -6.54
N TYR A 404 -23.07 25.53 -6.35
CA TYR A 404 -21.85 25.02 -5.70
C TYR A 404 -20.95 24.23 -6.63
N ARG A 405 -21.40 23.92 -7.86
CA ARG A 405 -20.67 23.06 -8.82
C ARG A 405 -20.31 21.69 -8.21
N ARG A 406 -21.19 21.18 -7.34
CA ARG A 406 -21.04 19.89 -6.64
C ARG A 406 -22.16 18.92 -7.01
N GLN A 407 -21.95 17.64 -6.76
CA GLN A 407 -22.93 16.57 -6.96
C GLN A 407 -23.04 15.71 -5.70
N PRO A 408 -23.64 16.22 -4.60
CA PRO A 408 -23.88 15.43 -3.41
C PRO A 408 -24.90 14.33 -3.68
N MET A 409 -24.90 13.29 -2.85
CA MET A 409 -25.98 12.30 -2.86
C MET A 409 -27.29 12.95 -2.38
N ILE A 410 -28.35 12.86 -3.20
CA ILE A 410 -29.66 13.43 -2.88
C ILE A 410 -30.69 12.30 -2.73
N VAL A 411 -31.21 12.14 -1.51
CA VAL A 411 -32.17 11.09 -1.14
C VAL A 411 -33.51 11.72 -0.77
N PRO A 412 -34.46 11.77 -1.72
CA PRO A 412 -35.83 12.19 -1.44
C PRO A 412 -36.64 11.07 -0.80
N THR A 413 -37.39 11.42 0.25
CA THR A 413 -38.39 10.59 0.92
C THR A 413 -39.74 11.26 0.80
N VAL A 414 -40.70 10.58 0.17
CA VAL A 414 -42.07 11.08 -0.02
C VAL A 414 -42.98 10.33 0.94
N ILE A 415 -43.66 11.07 1.82
CA ILE A 415 -44.62 10.52 2.79
C ILE A 415 -46.02 10.90 2.33
N GLU A 416 -46.89 9.92 2.13
CA GLU A 416 -48.31 10.16 1.82
C GLU A 416 -49.15 10.10 3.08
N ILE A 417 -50.01 11.11 3.27
CA ILE A 417 -51.00 11.16 4.36
C ILE A 417 -52.42 11.39 3.88
#